data_AF-A0A926GWR0-F1
#
_entry.id   AF-A0A926GWR0-F1
#
_cell.length_a   1.000
_cell.length_b   1.000
_cell.length_c   1.000
_cell.angle_alpha   90.00
_cell.angle_beta   90.00
_cell.angle_gamma   90.00
#
_symmetry.space_group_name_H-M   'P 1'
#
loop_
_entity.id
_entity.type
_entity.pdbx_description
1 polymer ?
#
loop_
_entity_poly.entity_id
_entity_poly.type
_entity_poly.pdbx_seq_one_letter_code
_entity_poly.pdbx_strand_id
1 'polypeptide(L)'
;MAEHTGLKGAALDDGYAITHYDAFQVLAQAVAESKSELGRLQLPSEHDVTNTIRNMRMLPDDICQGCVRGASGDFGYTAGNGNWPVCKPVPVLEFPRPKGYTPPKPYLTHQARSGACPG
;
A
#
# COMPACT_ATOMS: atom_id res chain seq x y z
N MET A 1 -19.94 1.97 -5.38
CA MET A 1 -19.08 2.47 -4.29
C MET A 1 -19.87 3.57 -3.55
N ALA A 2 -19.40 4.15 -2.45
CA ALA A 2 -20.24 4.87 -1.48
C ALA A 2 -21.06 6.07 -2.03
N GLU A 3 -20.76 6.51 -3.27
CA GLU A 3 -21.49 7.51 -4.06
C GLU A 3 -23.01 7.26 -4.24
N HIS A 4 -23.50 6.03 -4.08
CA HIS A 4 -24.93 5.70 -4.23
C HIS A 4 -25.73 5.74 -2.93
N THR A 5 -25.11 6.05 -1.79
CA THR A 5 -25.77 5.94 -0.48
C THR A 5 -26.56 7.19 -0.07
N GLY A 6 -26.35 8.33 -0.76
CA GLY A 6 -26.98 9.61 -0.41
C GLY A 6 -26.53 10.19 0.94
N LEU A 7 -25.57 9.56 1.62
CA LEU A 7 -25.06 9.98 2.91
C LEU A 7 -23.97 11.04 2.73
N LYS A 8 -24.12 12.16 3.44
CA LYS A 8 -23.15 13.26 3.44
C LYS A 8 -21.83 12.76 4.05
N GLY A 9 -20.76 12.72 3.25
CA GLY A 9 -19.44 12.24 3.67
C GLY A 9 -19.10 10.81 3.23
N ALA A 10 -20.05 10.06 2.65
CA ALA A 10 -19.82 8.66 2.26
C ALA A 10 -18.70 8.48 1.22
N ALA A 11 -18.45 9.49 0.38
CA ALA A 11 -17.31 9.48 -0.54
C ALA A 11 -15.93 9.41 0.16
N LEU A 12 -15.85 9.71 1.46
CA LEU A 12 -14.64 9.56 2.27
C LEU A 12 -14.51 8.14 2.86
N ASP A 13 -15.60 7.39 2.98
CA ASP A 13 -15.58 6.00 3.48
C ASP A 13 -14.76 5.09 2.55
N ASP A 14 -14.75 5.40 1.25
CA ASP A 14 -13.97 4.68 0.25
C ASP A 14 -12.45 4.71 0.59
N GLY A 15 -11.94 5.80 1.17
CA GLY A 15 -10.54 5.92 1.57
C GLY A 15 -10.16 5.00 2.75
N TYR A 16 -11.06 4.86 3.73
CA TYR A 16 -10.88 3.92 4.82
C TYR A 16 -10.96 2.47 4.34
N ALA A 17 -11.90 2.16 3.44
CA ALA A 17 -12.02 0.83 2.85
C ALA A 17 -10.75 0.43 2.08
N ILE A 18 -10.21 1.34 1.26
CA ILE A 18 -8.92 1.14 0.56
C ILE A 18 -7.80 0.85 1.57
N THR A 19 -7.71 1.64 2.64
CA THR A 19 -6.66 1.46 3.66
C THR A 19 -6.72 0.09 4.33
N HIS A 20 -7.92 -0.37 4.70
CA HIS A 20 -8.10 -1.69 5.32
C HIS A 20 -7.81 -2.83 4.33
N TYR A 21 -8.25 -2.67 3.08
CA TYR A 21 -7.94 -3.64 2.02
C TYR A 21 -6.44 -3.77 1.83
N ASP A 22 -5.72 -2.66 1.68
CA ASP A 22 -4.27 -2.67 1.52
C ASP A 22 -3.57 -3.33 2.72
N ALA A 23 -3.97 -3.00 3.95
CA ALA A 23 -3.41 -3.60 5.15
C ALA A 23 -3.61 -5.13 5.19
N PHE A 24 -4.79 -5.60 4.78
CA PHE A 24 -5.05 -7.04 4.69
C PHE A 24 -4.20 -7.71 3.60
N GLN A 25 -4.01 -7.04 2.46
CA GLN A 25 -3.15 -7.55 1.38
C GLN A 25 -1.69 -7.69 1.83
N VAL A 26 -1.16 -6.69 2.55
CA VAL A 26 0.19 -6.76 3.15
C VAL A 26 0.30 -8.01 4.03
N LEU A 27 -0.64 -8.19 4.96
CA LEU A 27 -0.60 -9.29 5.91
C LEU A 27 -0.76 -10.65 5.23
N ALA A 28 -1.73 -10.78 4.33
CA ALA A 28 -2.01 -12.02 3.61
C ALA A 28 -0.81 -12.45 2.76
N GLN A 29 -0.20 -11.51 2.04
CA GLN A 29 1.00 -11.76 1.25
C GLN A 29 2.17 -12.16 2.15
N ALA A 30 2.42 -11.43 3.24
CA ALA A 30 3.53 -11.72 4.15
C ALA A 30 3.39 -13.11 4.79
N VAL A 31 2.20 -13.45 5.29
CA VAL A 31 1.93 -14.78 5.87
C VAL A 31 2.13 -15.89 4.83
N ALA A 32 1.66 -15.68 3.59
CA ALA A 32 1.81 -16.67 2.52
C ALA A 32 3.29 -16.88 2.15
N GLU A 33 4.05 -15.80 2.00
CA GLU A 33 5.49 -15.83 1.71
C GLU A 33 6.28 -16.47 2.85
N SER A 34 6.11 -16.02 4.11
CA SER A 34 6.79 -16.63 5.26
C SER A 34 6.44 -18.12 5.40
N LYS A 35 5.18 -18.50 5.15
CA LYS A 35 4.74 -19.89 5.21
C LYS A 35 5.40 -20.74 4.11
N SER A 36 5.62 -20.17 2.93
CA SER A 36 6.30 -20.84 1.83
C SER A 36 7.76 -21.15 2.16
N GLU A 37 8.43 -20.28 2.91
CA GLU A 37 9.83 -20.44 3.34
C GLU A 37 9.98 -21.47 4.49
N LEU A 38 9.05 -21.46 5.45
CA LEU A 38 9.08 -22.36 6.62
C LEU A 38 8.58 -23.79 6.32
N GLY A 39 7.81 -23.96 5.24
CA GLY A 39 7.26 -25.25 4.83
C GLY A 39 5.91 -25.63 5.48
N ARG A 40 5.37 -26.79 5.08
CA ARG A 40 3.94 -27.15 5.30
C ARG A 40 3.52 -27.28 6.76
N LEU A 41 4.41 -27.65 7.68
CA LEU A 41 4.05 -27.97 9.07
C LEU A 41 4.28 -26.84 10.08
N GLN A 42 5.01 -25.78 9.71
CA GLN A 42 5.34 -24.69 10.61
C GLN A 42 4.53 -23.43 10.29
N LEU A 43 3.89 -22.82 11.28
CA LEU A 43 3.22 -21.53 11.10
C LEU A 43 4.24 -20.39 11.24
N PRO A 44 4.11 -19.32 10.44
CA PRO A 44 4.93 -18.12 10.63
C PRO A 44 4.71 -17.53 12.03
N SER A 45 5.81 -17.13 12.66
CA SER A 45 5.78 -16.27 13.83
C SER A 45 5.54 -14.81 13.44
N GLU A 46 5.22 -13.96 14.41
CA GLU A 46 5.18 -12.50 14.20
C GLU A 46 6.50 -11.97 13.64
N HIS A 47 7.62 -12.53 14.09
CA HIS A 47 8.95 -12.14 13.61
C HIS A 47 9.15 -12.47 12.13
N ASP A 48 8.71 -13.66 11.70
CA ASP A 48 8.80 -14.07 10.29
C ASP A 48 7.97 -13.14 9.41
N VAL A 49 6.71 -12.89 9.79
CA VAL A 49 5.80 -12.00 9.06
C VAL A 49 6.36 -10.58 8.99
N THR A 50 6.85 -10.05 10.11
CA THR A 50 7.41 -8.68 10.15
C THR A 50 8.67 -8.56 9.29
N ASN A 51 9.54 -9.57 9.29
CA ASN A 51 10.72 -9.60 8.44
C ASN A 51 10.35 -9.71 6.96
N THR A 52 9.35 -10.52 6.61
CA THR A 52 8.85 -10.63 5.25
C THR A 52 8.27 -9.29 4.77
N ILE A 53 7.46 -8.60 5.59
CA ILE A 53 6.95 -7.25 5.24
C ILE A 53 8.10 -6.28 4.95
N ARG A 54 9.18 -6.32 5.75
CA ARG A 54 10.37 -5.46 5.52
C ARG A 54 11.11 -5.75 4.22
N ASN A 55 10.88 -6.91 3.62
CA ASN A 55 11.48 -7.31 2.35
C ASN A 55 10.56 -7.06 1.14
N MET A 56 9.33 -6.61 1.34
CA MET A 56 8.41 -6.24 0.26
C MET A 56 8.83 -4.90 -0.35
N ARG A 57 9.57 -4.91 -1.45
CA ARG A 57 10.26 -3.70 -1.94
C ARG A 57 9.68 -3.17 -3.26
N MET A 58 9.64 -1.85 -3.34
CA MET A 58 9.54 -1.13 -4.61
C MET A 58 10.94 -0.72 -5.01
N LEU A 59 11.44 -1.24 -6.13
CA LEU A 59 12.75 -0.88 -6.65
C LEU A 59 12.75 0.53 -7.23
N PRO A 60 13.94 1.15 -7.39
CA PRO A 60 14.10 2.30 -8.26
C PRO A 60 13.49 1.99 -9.65
N ASP A 61 12.82 2.97 -10.26
CA ASP A 61 12.04 2.84 -11.52
C ASP A 61 10.64 2.23 -11.38
N ASP A 62 10.06 2.25 -10.18
CA ASP A 62 8.70 1.77 -9.89
C ASP A 62 8.50 0.27 -10.21
N ILE A 63 9.58 -0.52 -10.17
CA ILE A 63 9.53 -1.97 -10.40
C ILE A 63 9.16 -2.69 -9.10
N CYS A 64 8.03 -3.41 -9.12
CA CYS A 64 7.57 -4.22 -8.01
C CYS A 64 8.39 -5.51 -7.88
N GLN A 65 9.19 -5.63 -6.81
CA GLN A 65 9.90 -6.86 -6.45
C GLN A 65 9.41 -7.38 -5.10
N GLY A 66 8.40 -8.27 -5.14
CA GLY A 66 7.71 -8.71 -3.92
C GLY A 66 6.98 -7.57 -3.20
N CYS A 67 6.73 -6.44 -3.89
CA CYS A 67 5.95 -5.34 -3.37
C CYS A 67 4.48 -5.77 -3.14
N VAL A 68 3.72 -4.90 -2.47
CA VAL A 68 2.29 -5.10 -2.26
C VAL A 68 1.51 -4.48 -3.41
N ARG A 69 0.62 -5.28 -4.02
CA ARG A 69 -0.36 -4.82 -5.01
C ARG A 69 -1.70 -4.56 -4.33
N GLY A 70 -1.90 -3.30 -3.92
CA GLY A 70 -3.08 -2.85 -3.18
C GLY A 70 -4.12 -2.15 -4.05
N ALA A 71 -5.24 -1.79 -3.42
CA ALA A 71 -6.25 -0.92 -4.01
C ALA A 71 -5.75 0.52 -4.16
N SER A 72 -4.77 0.95 -3.35
CA SER A 72 -4.09 2.22 -3.54
C SER A 72 -3.12 2.25 -4.73
N GLY A 73 -2.85 1.10 -5.36
CA GLY A 73 -1.74 0.89 -6.29
C GLY A 73 -0.61 0.08 -5.66
N ASP A 74 0.51 -0.01 -6.37
CA ASP A 74 1.69 -0.77 -5.95
C ASP A 74 2.52 0.03 -4.94
N PHE A 75 2.96 -0.61 -3.85
CA PHE A 75 3.78 0.02 -2.82
C PHE A 75 4.65 -0.99 -2.10
N GLY A 76 5.67 -0.51 -1.38
CA GLY A 76 6.61 -1.36 -0.66
C GLY A 76 6.92 -0.85 0.73
N TYR A 77 7.95 -1.42 1.31
CA TYR A 77 8.52 -1.11 2.61
C TYR A 77 10.05 -1.08 2.48
N THR A 78 10.70 -0.31 3.36
CA THR A 78 12.15 -0.27 3.45
C THR A 78 12.56 -0.32 4.91
N ALA A 79 13.76 -0.82 5.19
CA ALA A 79 14.28 -0.91 6.55
C ALA A 79 14.58 0.49 7.12
N GLY A 80 14.38 0.66 8.43
CA GLY A 80 14.80 1.87 9.15
C GLY A 80 13.84 3.07 9.06
N ASN A 81 12.71 2.95 8.36
CA ASN A 81 11.69 4.00 8.30
C ASN A 81 10.52 3.78 9.27
N GLY A 82 10.69 3.01 10.34
CA GLY A 82 9.58 2.67 11.25
C GLY A 82 8.50 1.74 10.66
N ASN A 83 8.83 1.01 9.59
CA ASN A 83 7.91 0.16 8.83
C ASN A 83 6.76 0.94 8.14
N TRP A 84 6.98 2.23 7.82
CA TRP A 84 6.01 2.97 7.00
C TRP A 84 6.07 2.49 5.54
N PRO A 85 4.93 2.43 4.83
CA PRO A 85 4.94 2.09 3.42
C PRO A 85 5.61 3.21 2.60
N VAL A 86 6.42 2.82 1.63
CA VAL A 86 7.09 3.70 0.68
C VAL A 86 6.47 3.57 -0.69
N CYS A 87 6.51 4.64 -1.47
CA CYS A 87 5.94 4.71 -2.81
C CYS A 87 4.46 4.42 -2.93
N LYS A 88 3.71 4.45 -1.82
CA LYS A 88 2.27 4.32 -1.85
C LYS A 88 1.64 5.56 -2.49
N PRO A 89 0.80 5.40 -3.53
CA PRO A 89 0.09 6.54 -4.12
C PRO A 89 -0.88 7.19 -3.14
N VAL A 90 -0.80 8.51 -3.04
CA VAL A 90 -1.66 9.37 -2.21
C VAL A 90 -2.36 10.37 -3.13
N PRO A 91 -3.59 10.10 -3.57
CA PRO A 91 -4.34 11.03 -4.39
C PRO A 91 -4.78 12.24 -3.56
N VAL A 92 -4.65 13.43 -4.13
CA VAL A 92 -5.30 14.64 -3.61
C VAL A 92 -6.61 14.84 -4.34
N LEU A 93 -7.70 14.95 -3.58
CA LEU A 93 -9.05 15.09 -4.11
C LEU A 93 -9.60 16.46 -3.75
N GLU A 94 -9.96 17.24 -4.76
CA GLU A 94 -10.72 18.48 -4.54
C GLU A 94 -12.17 18.14 -4.19
N PHE A 95 -12.70 18.80 -3.16
CA PHE A 95 -14.09 18.67 -2.73
C PHE A 95 -14.74 20.04 -2.51
N PRO A 96 -15.92 20.31 -3.09
CA PRO A 96 -16.69 19.44 -4.00
C PRO A 96 -15.98 19.26 -5.34
N ARG A 97 -16.10 18.08 -5.95
CA ARG A 97 -15.41 17.75 -7.20
C ARG A 97 -15.90 18.67 -8.34
N PRO A 98 -15.01 19.47 -8.98
CA PRO A 98 -15.40 20.34 -10.09
C PRO A 98 -15.92 19.56 -11.31
N LYS A 99 -16.77 20.18 -12.14
CA LYS A 99 -17.15 19.61 -13.44
C LYS A 99 -15.93 19.55 -14.35
N GLY A 100 -15.67 18.39 -14.97
CA GLY A 100 -14.50 18.18 -15.82
C GLY A 100 -13.20 17.96 -15.05
N TYR A 101 -13.27 17.67 -13.74
CA TYR A 101 -12.10 17.37 -12.93
C TYR A 101 -11.38 16.10 -13.42
N THR A 102 -10.12 16.25 -13.79
CA THR A 102 -9.19 15.15 -14.03
C THR A 102 -8.24 15.06 -12.83
N PRO A 103 -8.19 13.93 -12.10
CA PRO A 103 -7.29 13.80 -10.97
C PRO A 103 -5.83 14.03 -11.39
N PRO A 104 -5.05 14.84 -10.65
CA PRO A 104 -3.62 14.97 -10.91
C PRO A 104 -2.89 13.64 -10.65
N LYS A 105 -1.64 13.54 -11.12
CA LYS A 105 -0.78 12.42 -10.75
C LYS A 105 -0.69 12.35 -9.22
N PRO A 106 -0.89 11.17 -8.59
CA PRO A 106 -0.79 11.04 -7.13
C PRO A 106 0.61 11.42 -6.63
N TYR A 107 0.66 11.98 -5.42
CA TYR A 107 1.91 12.03 -4.66
C TYR A 107 2.26 10.61 -4.20
N LEU A 108 3.52 10.36 -3.87
CA LEU A 108 3.94 9.07 -3.32
C LEU A 108 4.41 9.24 -1.87
N THR A 109 4.13 8.26 -1.01
CA THR A 109 4.71 8.23 0.34
C THR A 109 6.23 8.06 0.29
N HIS A 110 6.93 8.74 1.21
CA HIS A 110 8.38 8.66 1.45
C HIS A 110 9.23 8.32 0.20
N GLN A 111 9.53 9.35 -0.59
CA GLN A 111 10.41 9.27 -1.76
C GLN A 111 11.85 9.61 -1.38
N ALA A 112 12.84 9.03 -2.06
CA ALA A 112 14.21 9.51 -1.99
C ALA A 112 14.29 10.95 -2.51
N ARG A 113 15.40 11.67 -2.23
CA ARG A 113 15.62 13.04 -2.74
C ARG A 113 15.53 13.16 -4.27
N SER A 114 15.73 12.06 -4.99
CA SER A 114 15.59 11.96 -6.45
C SER A 114 14.15 11.79 -6.93
N GLY A 115 13.16 11.66 -6.04
CA GLY A 115 11.77 11.33 -6.37
C GLY A 115 11.52 9.84 -6.64
N ALA A 116 12.57 9.01 -6.64
CA ALA A 116 12.48 7.57 -6.83
C ALA A 116 12.06 6.84 -5.54
N CYS A 117 11.53 5.63 -5.70
CA CYS A 117 11.27 4.72 -4.59
C CYS A 117 12.57 4.31 -3.89
N PRO A 118 12.61 4.37 -2.55
CA PRO A 118 13.72 3.79 -1.81
C PRO A 118 13.62 2.26 -1.91
N GLY A 119 14.62 1.64 -2.53
CA GLY A 119 14.75 0.17 -2.63
C GLY A 119 15.13 -0.51 -1.32
#